data_AF-A0A8T5JVT5-F1
#
_entry.id   AF-A0A8T5JVT5-F1
#
_cell.length_a   1.000
_cell.length_b   1.000
_cell.length_c   1.000
_cell.angle_alpha   90.00
_cell.angle_beta   90.00
_cell.angle_gamma   90.00
#
_symmetry.space_group_name_H-M   'P 1'
#
loop_
_entity.id
_entity.type
_entity.pdbx_description
1 polymer ?
#
loop_
_entity_poly.entity_id
_entity_poly.type
_entity_poly.pdbx_seq_one_letter_code
_entity_poly.pdbx_strand_id
1 'polypeptide(L)'
;KGICYFHNNIDRKELPEITKFLQSKFEGKEMEKGDRIILKDSKEIFSSKEIGKLAKEMEVKFNTKAIISLEFEDISAEQLKEAGMPESKLLPIPK
;
A
#
# COMPACT_ATOMS: atom_id res chain seq x y z
N LYS A 1 -0.22 1.77 15.26
CA LYS A 1 0.84 2.29 14.36
C LYS A 1 1.42 1.11 13.61
N GLY A 2 1.76 1.33 12.35
CA GLY A 2 2.17 0.29 11.43
C GLY A 2 1.22 0.14 10.26
N ILE A 3 1.62 -0.69 9.30
CA ILE A 3 0.87 -0.94 8.08
C ILE A 3 -0.21 -2.01 8.30
N CYS A 4 -1.25 -1.96 7.48
CA CYS A 4 -2.24 -3.02 7.42
C CYS A 4 -2.64 -3.26 5.96
N TYR A 5 -3.15 -4.46 5.68
CA TYR A 5 -3.76 -4.76 4.40
C TYR A 5 -5.09 -5.46 4.61
N PHE A 6 -6.01 -5.21 3.68
CA PHE A 6 -7.32 -5.82 3.64
C PHE A 6 -7.27 -7.05 2.74
N HIS A 7 -7.97 -8.12 3.11
CA HIS A 7 -7.96 -9.38 2.38
C HIS A 7 -9.35 -9.83 1.92
N ASN A 8 -10.26 -8.87 1.68
CA ASN A 8 -11.64 -9.14 1.27
C ASN A 8 -11.72 -9.98 -0.02
N ASN A 9 -10.72 -9.86 -0.89
CA ASN A 9 -10.66 -10.50 -2.21
C ASN A 9 -9.40 -11.38 -2.40
N ILE A 10 -8.78 -11.83 -1.31
CA ILE A 10 -7.57 -12.65 -1.34
C ILE A 10 -7.88 -14.01 -0.71
N ASP A 11 -7.45 -15.10 -1.34
CA ASP A 11 -7.62 -16.44 -0.75
C ASP A 11 -6.85 -16.54 0.57
N ARG A 12 -7.48 -17.11 1.60
CA ARG A 12 -6.90 -17.33 2.94
C ARG A 12 -5.54 -18.02 2.87
N LYS A 13 -5.33 -18.91 1.89
CA LYS A 13 -4.07 -19.65 1.72
C LYS A 13 -2.88 -18.77 1.30
N GLU A 14 -3.15 -17.61 0.70
CA GLU A 14 -2.13 -16.68 0.22
C GLU A 14 -1.68 -15.68 1.30
N LEU A 15 -2.51 -15.48 2.34
CA LEU A 15 -2.24 -14.52 3.42
C LEU A 15 -0.91 -14.74 4.14
N PRO A 16 -0.49 -15.97 4.48
CA PRO A 16 0.78 -16.17 5.18
C PRO A 16 2.00 -15.72 4.35
N GLU A 17 1.95 -15.89 3.03
CA GLU A 17 3.07 -15.50 2.17
C GLU A 17 3.14 -13.98 2.01
N ILE A 18 1.99 -13.33 1.81
CA ILE A 18 1.87 -11.87 1.75
C ILE A 18 2.32 -11.25 3.08
N THR A 19 1.83 -11.77 4.20
CA THR A 19 2.20 -11.28 5.54
C THR A 19 3.69 -11.41 5.78
N LYS A 20 4.28 -12.57 5.52
CA LYS A 20 5.73 -12.77 5.67
C LYS A 20 6.54 -11.82 4.79
N PHE A 21 6.09 -11.57 3.56
CA PHE A 21 6.75 -10.63 2.66
C PHE A 21 6.70 -9.19 3.18
N LEU A 22 5.56 -8.75 3.72
CA LEU A 22 5.44 -7.42 4.31
C LEU A 22 6.24 -7.31 5.62
N GLN A 23 6.22 -8.33 6.47
CA GLN A 23 7.03 -8.38 7.69
C GLN A 23 8.54 -8.37 7.41
N SER A 24 9.01 -9.01 6.34
CA SER A 24 10.45 -8.98 6.02
C SER A 24 10.94 -7.59 5.60
N LYS A 25 10.03 -6.69 5.23
CA LYS A 25 10.31 -5.30 4.83
C LYS A 25 10.10 -4.31 5.95
N PHE A 26 8.99 -4.45 6.66
CA PHE A 26 8.50 -3.44 7.60
C PHE A 26 8.54 -3.92 9.06
N GLU A 27 8.92 -5.17 9.30
CA GLU A 27 8.90 -5.81 10.61
C GLU A 27 7.47 -5.80 11.18
N GLY A 28 7.34 -5.84 12.50
CA GLY A 28 6.06 -5.78 13.19
C GLY A 28 5.42 -7.15 13.44
N LYS A 29 4.53 -7.17 14.43
CA LYS A 29 3.81 -8.37 14.86
C LYS A 29 2.49 -8.50 14.11
N GLU A 30 2.30 -9.64 13.46
CA GLU A 30 1.04 -9.99 12.82
C GLU A 30 -0.10 -10.03 13.84
N MET A 31 -1.20 -9.37 13.50
CA MET A 31 -2.47 -9.41 14.22
C MET A 31 -3.63 -9.32 13.22
N GLU A 32 -4.49 -10.34 13.21
CA GLU A 32 -5.71 -10.33 12.40
C GLU A 32 -6.85 -9.62 13.14
N LYS A 33 -7.60 -8.76 12.45
CA LYS A 33 -8.77 -8.07 13.00
C LYS A 33 -9.84 -7.85 11.92
N GLY A 34 -10.85 -8.72 11.91
CA GLY A 34 -11.88 -8.72 10.88
C GLY A 34 -11.25 -9.08 9.54
N ASP A 35 -11.48 -8.26 8.51
CA ASP A 35 -10.97 -8.53 7.15
C ASP A 35 -9.59 -7.90 6.89
N ARG A 36 -8.82 -7.66 7.96
CA ARG A 36 -7.52 -7.00 7.91
C ARG A 36 -6.46 -7.79 8.66
N ILE A 37 -5.27 -7.80 8.08
CA ILE A 37 -4.04 -8.16 8.78
C ILE A 37 -3.27 -6.87 9.08
N ILE A 38 -2.91 -6.71 10.35
CA ILE A 38 -2.20 -5.56 10.89
C ILE A 38 -0.78 -6.02 11.26
N LEU A 39 0.24 -5.29 10.80
CA LEU A 39 1.60 -5.46 11.30
C LEU A 39 1.82 -4.42 12.40
N LYS A 40 1.50 -4.81 13.63
CA LYS A 40 1.57 -3.91 14.78
C LYS A 40 3.03 -3.54 15.04
N ASP A 41 3.27 -2.25 15.25
CA ASP A 41 4.59 -1.67 15.52
C ASP A 41 5.57 -1.87 14.33
N SER A 42 5.03 -2.10 13.13
CA SER A 42 5.84 -2.09 11.91
C SER A 42 6.29 -0.67 11.55
N LYS A 43 7.35 -0.57 10.76
CA LYS A 43 7.73 0.67 10.08
C LYS A 43 6.62 1.09 9.12
N GLU A 44 6.36 2.39 9.07
CA GLU A 44 5.41 3.02 8.15
C GLU A 44 6.21 3.65 7.00
N ILE A 45 5.67 3.61 5.79
CA ILE A 45 6.24 4.27 4.62
C ILE A 45 5.29 5.36 4.12
N PHE A 46 5.87 6.50 3.78
CA PHE A 46 5.11 7.66 3.29
C PHE A 46 5.69 8.23 1.98
N SER A 47 6.91 7.82 1.60
CA SER A 47 7.53 8.33 0.39
C SER A 47 6.95 7.67 -0.87
N SER A 48 6.68 8.48 -1.89
CA SER A 48 6.19 8.00 -3.19
C SER A 48 7.13 6.94 -3.81
N LYS A 49 8.44 7.11 -3.62
CA LYS A 49 9.47 6.16 -4.06
C LYS A 49 9.35 4.79 -3.39
N GLU A 50 9.16 4.75 -2.08
CA GLU A 50 9.02 3.47 -1.35
C GLU A 50 7.70 2.78 -1.69
N ILE A 51 6.62 3.54 -1.82
CA ILE A 51 5.31 3.01 -2.22
C ILE A 51 5.39 2.42 -3.64
N GLY A 52 5.97 3.15 -4.59
CA GLY A 52 6.17 2.66 -5.96
C GLY A 52 7.04 1.41 -6.03
N LYS A 53 8.12 1.36 -5.21
CA LYS A 53 8.96 0.16 -5.11
C LYS A 53 8.18 -1.03 -4.55
N LEU A 54 7.43 -0.85 -3.46
CA LEU A 54 6.61 -1.90 -2.86
C LEU A 54 5.62 -2.47 -3.88
N ALA A 55 4.94 -1.60 -4.62
CA ALA A 55 4.00 -2.03 -5.65
C ALA A 55 4.67 -2.86 -6.75
N LYS A 56 5.86 -2.46 -7.22
CA LYS A 56 6.58 -3.24 -8.23
C LYS A 56 7.00 -4.61 -7.70
N GLU A 57 7.44 -4.68 -6.44
CA GLU A 57 7.81 -5.95 -5.82
C GLU A 57 6.59 -6.87 -5.61
N MET A 58 5.43 -6.31 -5.27
CA MET A 58 4.16 -7.04 -5.16
C MET A 58 3.70 -7.61 -6.51
N GLU A 59 3.83 -6.82 -7.59
CA GLU A 59 3.55 -7.26 -8.96
C GLU A 59 4.44 -8.43 -9.36
N VAL A 60 5.76 -8.30 -9.17
CA VAL A 60 6.75 -9.32 -9.55
C VAL A 60 6.58 -10.61 -8.72
N LYS A 61 6.37 -10.49 -7.40
CA LYS A 61 6.33 -11.65 -6.52
C LYS A 61 5.03 -12.43 -6.60
N PHE A 62 3.91 -11.73 -6.63
CA PHE A 62 2.58 -12.34 -6.51
C PHE A 62 1.80 -12.34 -7.83
N ASN A 63 2.42 -11.89 -8.93
CA ASN A 63 1.75 -11.67 -10.22
C ASN A 63 0.47 -10.83 -10.08
N THR A 64 0.47 -9.91 -9.11
CA THR A 64 -0.70 -9.08 -8.81
C THR A 64 -0.78 -7.96 -9.83
N LYS A 65 -1.99 -7.66 -10.32
CA LYS A 65 -2.24 -6.36 -10.96
C LYS A 65 -2.27 -5.32 -9.84
N ALA A 66 -1.10 -4.79 -9.49
CA ALA A 66 -0.99 -3.76 -8.47
C ALA A 66 -1.65 -2.46 -8.95
N ILE A 67 -2.91 -2.25 -8.56
CA ILE A 67 -3.57 -0.96 -8.72
C ILE A 67 -3.22 -0.13 -7.48
N ILE A 68 -2.25 0.77 -7.62
CA ILE A 68 -1.97 1.77 -6.59
C ILE A 68 -2.98 2.91 -6.76
N SER A 69 -3.90 3.03 -5.80
CA SER A 69 -4.76 4.20 -5.65
C SER A 69 -4.18 5.04 -4.51
N LEU A 70 -3.80 6.28 -4.83
CA LEU A 70 -3.30 7.25 -3.87
C LEU A 70 -4.33 8.35 -3.78
N GLU A 71 -4.92 8.48 -2.60
CA GLU A 71 -5.86 9.54 -2.25
C GLU A 71 -5.15 10.48 -1.30
N PHE A 72 -5.18 11.77 -1.61
CA PHE A 72 -4.52 12.80 -0.84
C PHE A 72 -5.57 13.78 -0.33
N GLU A 73 -5.63 13.97 0.97
CA GLU A 73 -6.36 15.11 1.55
C GLU A 73 -5.49 16.36 1.44
N ASP A 74 -6.10 17.49 1.07
CA ASP A 74 -5.50 18.84 1.07
C ASP A 74 -4.22 19.05 0.21
N ILE A 75 -3.99 18.23 -0.81
CA ILE A 75 -2.90 18.46 -1.78
C ILE A 75 -3.41 19.20 -3.03
N SER A 76 -2.65 20.17 -3.53
CA SER A 76 -2.99 20.82 -4.80
C SER A 76 -2.60 19.97 -6.01
N ALA A 77 -3.25 20.18 -7.15
CA ALA A 77 -2.89 19.53 -8.42
C ALA A 77 -1.43 19.83 -8.85
N GLU A 78 -0.90 21.00 -8.47
CA GLU A 78 0.48 21.40 -8.73
C GLU A 78 1.45 20.59 -7.87
N GLN A 79 1.15 20.39 -6.59
CA GLN A 79 1.96 19.57 -5.69
C GLN A 79 1.96 18.09 -6.10
N LEU A 80 0.83 17.58 -6.61
CA LEU A 80 0.76 16.23 -7.18
C LEU A 80 1.63 16.08 -8.43
N LYS A 81 1.68 17.12 -9.28
CA LYS A 81 2.53 17.17 -10.48
C LYS A 81 4.01 17.22 -10.11
N GLU A 82 4.40 18.03 -9.13
CA GLU A 82 5.77 18.06 -8.59
C GLU A 82 6.17 16.72 -7.95
N ALA A 83 5.23 16.01 -7.32
CA ALA A 83 5.45 14.70 -6.74
C ALA A 83 5.61 13.56 -7.79
N GLY A 84 5.47 13.87 -9.08
CA GLY A 84 5.66 12.93 -10.18
C GLY A 84 4.48 11.96 -10.38
N MET A 85 3.28 12.35 -9.96
CA MET A 85 2.07 11.55 -10.19
C MET A 85 1.66 11.55 -11.67
N PRO A 86 1.20 10.41 -12.21
CA PRO A 86 0.68 10.36 -13.56
C PRO A 86 -0.56 11.25 -13.71
N GLU A 87 -0.65 11.99 -14.81
CA GLU A 87 -1.70 12.99 -15.05
C GLU A 87 -3.12 12.42 -14.94
N SER A 88 -3.30 11.13 -15.28
CA SER A 88 -4.56 10.40 -15.15
C SER A 88 -5.06 10.22 -13.71
N LYS A 89 -4.22 10.48 -12.71
CA LYS A 89 -4.56 10.46 -11.28
C LYS A 89 -4.70 11.86 -10.67
N LEU A 90 -4.53 12.94 -11.45
CA LEU A 90 -4.72 14.34 -11.03
C LEU A 90 -6.20 14.78 -11.11
N LEU A 91 -7.13 13.87 -10.78
CA LEU A 91 -8.54 14.22 -10.82
C LEU A 91 -8.84 15.23 -9.68
N PRO A 92 -9.52 16.36 -9.97
CA PRO A 92 -9.89 17.30 -8.92
C PRO A 92 -10.84 16.62 -7.93
N ILE A 93 -10.52 16.69 -6.64
CA ILE A 93 -11.41 16.21 -5.59
C ILE A 93 -12.56 17.22 -5.48
N PRO A 94 -13.83 16.80 -5.67
CA PRO A 94 -14.97 17.69 -5.49
C PRO A 94 -15.02 18.20 -4.05
N LYS A 95 -15.28 19.50 -3.89
CA LYS A 95 -15.49 20.13 -2.56
C LYS A 95 -16.79 19.65 -1.90
#